data_AF-A0A1H4CGH9-F1
#
_entry.id   AF-A0A1H4CGH9-F1
#
_cell.length_a   1.000
_cell.length_b   1.000
_cell.length_c   1.000
_cell.angle_alpha   90.00
_cell.angle_beta   90.00
_cell.angle_gamma   90.00
#
_symmetry.space_group_name_H-M   'P 1'
#
loop_
_entity.id
_entity.type
_entity.pdbx_description
1 polymer ?
#
loop_
_entity_poly.entity_id
_entity_poly.type
_entity_poly.pdbx_seq_one_letter_code
_entity_poly.pdbx_strand_id
1 'polypeptide(L)' 'PTGAVVGQQPFGGGRASGTNDKAGSKQNLMRWASVRAIKENFVPPQSFEYPFLEQE' A
#
# COMPACT_ATOMS: atom_id res chain seq x y z
N PRO A 1 20.18 -3.11 26.11
CA PRO A 1 19.73 -3.18 24.70
C PRO A 1 19.18 -1.82 24.24
N THR A 2 20.05 -1.03 23.64
CA THR A 2 19.80 0.31 23.05
C THR A 2 20.65 0.41 21.77
N GLY A 3 20.35 1.38 20.89
CA GLY A 3 21.13 1.60 19.65
C GLY A 3 20.50 0.95 18.42
N ALA A 4 19.28 1.36 18.07
CA ALA A 4 18.68 0.95 16.81
C ALA A 4 19.54 1.43 15.62
N VAL A 5 19.94 0.50 14.75
CA VAL A 5 20.72 0.80 13.56
C VAL A 5 19.78 0.88 12.35
N VAL A 6 19.94 1.93 11.55
CA VAL A 6 19.14 2.17 10.33
C VAL A 6 19.20 0.94 9.43
N GLY A 7 18.04 0.49 8.94
CA GLY A 7 17.93 -0.69 8.08
C GLY A 7 18.06 -2.05 8.77
N GLN A 8 18.39 -2.11 10.07
CA GLN A 8 18.47 -3.37 10.81
C GLN A 8 17.37 -3.50 11.86
N GLN A 9 17.14 -2.46 12.68
CA GLN A 9 16.08 -2.42 13.68
C GLN A 9 15.27 -1.13 13.54
N PRO A 10 14.22 -1.11 12.70
CA PRO A 10 13.39 0.07 12.53
C PRO A 10 12.82 0.56 13.87
N PHE A 11 13.13 1.81 14.20
CA PHE A 11 12.81 2.37 15.50
C PHE A 11 11.34 2.76 15.57
N GLY A 12 10.66 2.41 16.65
CA GLY A 12 9.27 2.81 16.87
C GLY A 12 8.61 2.04 18.00
N GLY A 13 7.60 2.67 18.61
CA GLY A 13 6.77 2.10 19.67
C GLY A 13 5.30 2.48 19.47
N GLY A 14 4.41 1.78 20.16
CA GLY A 14 2.96 2.04 20.14
C GLY A 14 2.44 2.56 21.49
N ARG A 15 1.11 2.52 21.67
CA ARG A 15 0.42 3.07 22.86
C ARG A 15 0.75 4.56 23.04
N ALA A 16 1.07 5.00 24.26
CA ALA A 16 1.41 6.39 24.56
C ALA A 16 2.72 6.87 23.87
N SER A 17 3.52 5.96 23.31
CA SER A 17 4.80 6.31 22.65
C SER A 17 4.66 6.72 21.18
N GLY A 18 3.45 6.64 20.59
CA GLY A 18 3.16 7.16 19.25
C GLY A 18 2.59 6.12 18.27
N THR A 19 2.74 6.43 16.98
CA THR A 19 2.04 5.81 15.84
C THR A 19 2.76 4.61 15.23
N ASN A 20 4.00 4.35 15.64
CA ASN A 20 4.79 3.23 15.17
C ASN A 20 5.08 3.24 13.65
N ASP A 21 5.29 4.41 13.05
CA ASP A 21 5.61 4.55 11.60
C ASP A 21 7.01 4.03 11.21
N LYS A 22 7.75 3.41 12.15
CA LYS A 22 9.03 2.71 11.94
C LYS A 22 10.10 3.54 11.20
N ALA A 23 10.46 4.70 11.75
CA ALA A 23 11.56 5.50 11.21
C ALA A 23 12.86 4.67 11.09
N GLY A 24 13.55 4.80 9.96
CA GLY A 24 14.68 3.94 9.58
C GLY A 24 14.30 2.73 8.71
N SER A 25 13.02 2.57 8.33
CA SER A 25 12.57 1.63 7.31
C SER A 25 11.86 2.30 6.13
N LYS A 26 11.65 1.55 5.05
CA LYS A 26 10.97 2.04 3.83
C LYS A 26 9.51 2.42 4.09
N GLN A 27 8.85 1.77 5.05
CA GLN A 27 7.45 2.02 5.38
C GLN A 27 7.20 3.45 5.86
N ASN A 28 8.17 4.05 6.56
CA ASN A 28 8.05 5.44 7.01
C ASN A 28 7.91 6.42 5.83
N LEU A 29 8.59 6.15 4.71
CA LEU A 29 8.52 6.99 3.51
C LEU A 29 7.12 7.01 2.90
N MET A 30 6.38 5.91 3.01
CA MET A 30 5.00 5.81 2.50
C MET A 30 4.02 6.72 3.25
N ARG A 31 4.38 7.25 4.43
CA ARG A 31 3.55 8.24 5.14
C ARG A 31 3.54 9.61 4.44
N TRP A 32 4.58 9.89 3.66
CA TRP A 32 4.80 11.17 2.98
C TRP A 32 4.43 11.15 1.51
N ALA A 33 3.91 10.03 1.02
CA ALA A 33 3.45 9.87 -0.35
C ALA A 33 1.96 9.48 -0.37
N SER A 34 1.21 10.06 -1.31
CA SER A 34 -0.14 9.61 -1.64
C SER A 34 -0.08 8.79 -2.92
N VAL A 35 -0.19 7.47 -2.79
CA VAL A 35 -0.04 6.54 -3.93
C VAL A 35 -1.26 6.63 -4.85
N ARG A 36 -1.01 6.67 -6.16
CA ARG A 36 -2.04 6.60 -7.21
C ARG A 36 -1.80 5.36 -8.08
N ALA A 37 -2.83 4.52 -8.23
CA ALA A 37 -2.85 3.47 -9.23
C ALA A 37 -3.49 3.98 -10.53
N ILE A 38 -2.96 3.56 -11.67
CA ILE A 38 -3.49 3.89 -13.00
C ILE A 38 -3.64 2.58 -13.77
N LYS A 39 -4.82 2.36 -14.37
CA LYS A 39 -5.09 1.23 -15.26
C LYS A 39 -5.42 1.78 -16.65
N GLU A 40 -4.76 1.24 -17.66
CA GLU A 40 -5.08 1.45 -19.07
C GLU A 40 -5.59 0.12 -19.64
N ASN A 41 -6.69 0.16 -20.39
CA ASN A 41 -7.23 -1.00 -21.09
C ASN A 41 -7.21 -0.74 -22.59
N PHE A 42 -6.30 -1.39 -23.31
CA PHE A 42 -6.11 -1.18 -24.74
C PHE A 42 -7.25 -1.75 -25.59
N VAL A 43 -8.05 -2.67 -25.03
CA VAL A 43 -9.22 -3.26 -25.71
C VAL A 43 -10.39 -3.28 -24.72
N PRO A 44 -11.09 -2.15 -24.53
CA PRO A 44 -12.23 -2.09 -23.63
C PRO A 44 -13.40 -2.94 -24.17
N PRO A 45 -14.18 -3.59 -23.29
CA PRO A 45 -15.40 -4.25 -23.71
C PRO A 45 -16.35 -3.21 -24.32
N GLN A 46 -16.99 -3.57 -25.43
CA GLN A 46 -17.92 -2.71 -26.16
C GLN A 46 -19.38 -2.89 -25.69
N SER A 47 -19.64 -3.95 -24.92
CA SER A 47 -20.94 -4.33 -24.39
C SER A 47 -20.81 -4.60 -22.89
N PHE A 48 -21.91 -4.47 -22.15
CA PHE A 48 -21.92 -4.65 -20.69
C PHE A 48 -22.40 -6.04 -20.26
N GLU A 49 -23.02 -6.76 -21.19
CA GLU A 49 -23.62 -8.06 -21.00
C GLU A 49 -22.54 -9.10 -20.72
N TYR A 50 -22.85 -10.00 -19.78
CA TYR A 50 -21.99 -11.10 -19.41
C TYR A 50 -22.55 -12.40 -19.97
N PRO A 51 -21.70 -13.42 -20.25
CA PRO A 51 -22.14 -14.67 -20.89
C PRO A 51 -23.27 -15.42 -20.19
N PHE A 52 -23.48 -15.21 -18.88
CA PHE A 52 -24.58 -15.87 -18.14
C PHE A 52 -25.96 -15.23 -18.37
N LEU A 53 -26.04 -14.10 -19.06
CA LEU A 53 -27.30 -13.41 -19.38
C LEU A 53 -27.96 -13.94 -20.66
N GLU A 54 -27.24 -14.73 -21.46
CA GLU A 54 -27.79 -15.40 -22.64
C GLU A 54 -28.82 -16.44 -22.16
N GLN A 55 -30.07 -16.28 -22.60
CA GLN A 55 -31.07 -17.35 -22.50
C GLN A 55 -30.67 -18.45 -23.49
N GLU A 56 -30.76 -19.72 -23.08
CA GLU A 56 -30.53 -20.88 -23.98
C GLU A 56 -31.29 -20.76 -25.32
#